data_AF-A0AAP0S7U8-F1
#
_entry.id   AF-A0AAP0S7U8-F1
#
_cell.length_a   1.000
_cell.length_b   1.000
_cell.length_c   1.000
_cell.angle_alpha   90.00
_cell.angle_beta   90.00
_cell.angle_gamma   90.00
#
_symmetry.space_group_name_H-M   'P 1'
#
loop_
_entity.id
_entity.type
_entity.pdbx_description
1 polymer ?
#
loop_
_entity_poly.entity_id
_entity_poly.type
_entity_poly.pdbx_seq_one_letter_code
_entity_poly.pdbx_strand_id
1 'polypeptide(L)'
;MRLRQKKLHFSLQKIFHALKDYLWASQVWNYTSIDHRLLNSSPRDIHEWLSEFRTKVGEDKMAMVLTIMWAIWHNQNLVVSERVRKDPQSTARTALRYLVEYVAAQSGEDLSVGFGTVVRDYEGQVVILASKRQNGLFERLTLKPWPSDL
;
A
#
# COMPACT_ATOMS: atom_id res chain seq x y z
N MET A 1 -35.13 -1.72 -5.26
CA MET A 1 -33.85 -2.43 -5.49
C MET A 1 -32.86 -1.69 -6.40
N ARG A 2 -33.26 -1.14 -7.56
CA ARG A 2 -32.38 -0.44 -8.53
C ARG A 2 -31.63 0.80 -7.99
N LEU A 3 -32.20 1.54 -7.03
CA LEU A 3 -31.57 2.73 -6.44
C LEU A 3 -30.34 2.39 -5.58
N ARG A 4 -30.34 1.24 -4.89
CA ARG A 4 -29.20 0.79 -4.08
C ARG A 4 -28.00 0.39 -4.95
N GLN A 5 -28.26 -0.25 -6.10
CA GLN A 5 -27.21 -0.62 -7.06
C GLN A 5 -26.54 0.61 -7.69
N LYS A 6 -27.31 1.64 -8.08
CA LYS A 6 -26.75 2.89 -8.61
C LYS A 6 -25.86 3.62 -7.59
N LYS A 7 -26.28 3.65 -6.31
CA LYS A 7 -25.49 4.27 -5.24
C LYS A 7 -24.16 3.54 -5.00
N LEU A 8 -24.18 2.21 -5.03
CA LEU A 8 -23.00 1.36 -4.85
C LEU A 8 -21.99 1.53 -6.01
N HIS A 9 -22.50 1.55 -7.24
CA HIS A 9 -21.68 1.76 -8.44
C HIS A 9 -20.95 3.12 -8.40
N PHE A 10 -21.66 4.18 -8.02
CA PHE A 10 -21.08 5.52 -7.88
C PHE A 10 -20.04 5.62 -6.75
N SER A 11 -20.23 4.90 -5.64
CA SER A 11 -19.22 4.85 -4.58
C SER A 11 -17.96 4.10 -5.00
N LEU A 12 -18.10 3.01 -5.76
CA LEU A 12 -16.94 2.23 -6.23
C LEU A 12 -16.11 3.02 -7.24
N GLN A 13 -16.74 3.76 -8.16
CA GLN A 13 -16.01 4.65 -9.08
C GLN A 13 -15.20 5.72 -8.34
N LYS A 14 -15.76 6.29 -7.26
CA LYS A 14 -15.03 7.25 -6.42
C LYS A 14 -13.84 6.62 -5.71
N ILE A 15 -14.03 5.43 -5.15
CA ILE A 15 -12.94 4.68 -4.49
C ILE A 15 -11.85 4.36 -5.51
N PHE A 16 -12.23 3.88 -6.70
CA PHE A 16 -11.29 3.54 -7.76
C PHE A 16 -10.47 4.75 -8.20
N HIS A 17 -11.13 5.88 -8.48
CA HIS A 17 -10.47 7.15 -8.80
C HIS A 17 -9.52 7.57 -7.67
N ALA A 18 -9.96 7.46 -6.41
CA ALA A 18 -9.16 7.84 -5.26
C ALA A 18 -7.93 6.93 -5.07
N LEU A 19 -8.00 5.65 -5.47
CA LEU A 19 -6.93 4.68 -5.35
C LEU A 19 -5.93 4.70 -6.50
N LYS A 20 -6.35 5.05 -7.73
CA LYS A 20 -5.53 4.98 -8.94
C LYS A 20 -5.26 6.35 -9.55
N ASP A 21 -6.31 7.08 -9.90
CA ASP A 21 -6.25 8.25 -10.76
C ASP A 21 -5.96 9.55 -10.01
N TYR A 22 -6.11 9.55 -8.69
CA TYR A 22 -5.76 10.69 -7.86
C TYR A 22 -4.24 10.92 -7.91
N LEU A 23 -3.82 12.15 -8.22
CA LEU A 23 -2.40 12.50 -8.42
C LEU A 23 -1.50 12.01 -7.27
N TRP A 24 -1.95 12.19 -6.03
CA TRP A 24 -1.21 11.72 -4.86
C TRP A 24 -1.13 10.20 -4.77
N ALA A 25 -2.19 9.47 -5.16
CA ALA A 25 -2.18 8.02 -5.17
C ALA A 25 -1.22 7.49 -6.26
N SER A 26 -1.23 8.11 -7.45
CA SER A 26 -0.24 7.83 -8.51
C SER A 26 1.20 8.01 -8.01
N GLN A 27 1.47 9.06 -7.22
CA GLN A 27 2.79 9.25 -6.59
C GLN A 27 3.15 8.09 -5.64
N VAL A 28 2.21 7.60 -4.83
CA VAL A 28 2.46 6.43 -3.95
C VAL A 28 2.85 5.21 -4.79
N TRP A 29 2.12 4.94 -5.87
CA TRP A 29 2.41 3.82 -6.76
C TRP A 29 3.80 3.92 -7.41
N ASN A 30 4.25 5.13 -7.75
CA ASN A 30 5.58 5.36 -8.33
C ASN A 30 6.74 5.06 -7.38
N TYR A 31 6.50 4.99 -6.07
CA TYR A 31 7.50 4.55 -5.08
C TYR A 31 7.51 3.03 -4.86
N THR A 32 6.74 2.27 -5.63
CA THR A 32 6.63 0.81 -5.51
C THR A 32 7.26 0.13 -6.72
N SER A 33 7.66 -1.13 -6.59
CA SER A 33 8.24 -1.92 -7.69
C SER A 33 7.19 -2.52 -8.63
N ILE A 34 5.99 -1.95 -8.68
CA ILE A 34 4.90 -2.40 -9.56
C ILE A 34 5.13 -1.83 -10.97
N ASP A 35 4.94 -2.66 -11.99
CA ASP A 35 5.13 -2.24 -13.37
C ASP A 35 4.19 -1.08 -13.73
N HIS A 36 4.78 0.03 -14.17
CA HIS A 36 4.07 1.23 -14.61
C HIS A 36 3.07 0.95 -15.74
N ARG A 37 3.28 -0.09 -16.56
CA ARG A 37 2.32 -0.50 -17.61
C ARG A 37 0.98 -0.95 -17.03
N LEU A 38 0.99 -1.53 -15.82
CA LEU A 38 -0.20 -1.96 -15.10
C LEU A 38 -0.87 -0.79 -14.37
N LEU A 39 -0.06 0.13 -13.86
CA LEU A 39 -0.54 1.35 -13.24
C LEU A 39 -1.22 2.26 -14.27
N ASN A 40 -0.71 2.29 -15.50
CA ASN A 40 -1.22 3.11 -16.60
C ASN A 40 -2.28 2.40 -17.47
N SER A 41 -2.73 1.18 -17.09
CA SER A 41 -3.84 0.55 -17.80
C SER A 41 -5.11 1.39 -17.65
N SER A 42 -6.03 1.27 -18.62
CA SER A 42 -7.33 1.96 -18.62
C SER A 42 -8.49 0.99 -18.37
N PRO A 43 -8.57 0.35 -17.19
CA PRO A 43 -9.63 -0.59 -16.86
C PRO A 43 -10.97 0.14 -16.71
N ARG A 44 -12.07 -0.54 -17.00
CA ARG A 44 -13.43 0.02 -16.88
C ARG A 44 -13.84 0.19 -15.43
N ASP A 45 -13.37 -0.68 -14.55
CA ASP A 45 -13.63 -0.63 -13.11
C ASP A 45 -12.50 -1.27 -12.28
N ILE A 46 -12.66 -1.22 -10.96
CA ILE A 46 -11.70 -1.77 -9.99
C ILE A 46 -11.56 -3.30 -10.10
N HIS A 47 -12.59 -4.03 -10.52
CA HIS A 47 -12.52 -5.49 -10.66
C HIS A 47 -11.69 -5.87 -11.87
N GLU A 48 -11.88 -5.21 -13.01
CA GLU A 48 -11.05 -5.38 -14.20
C GLU A 48 -9.59 -5.04 -13.87
N TRP A 49 -9.35 -3.95 -13.14
CA TRP A 49 -7.99 -3.56 -12.72
C TRP A 49 -7.32 -4.60 -11.81
N LEU A 50 -8.03 -5.11 -10.80
CA LEU A 50 -7.52 -6.14 -9.90
C LEU A 50 -7.29 -7.48 -10.63
N SER A 51 -8.13 -7.80 -11.61
CA SER A 51 -7.96 -8.97 -12.46
C SER A 51 -6.69 -8.86 -13.31
N GLU A 52 -6.40 -7.67 -13.87
CA GLU A 52 -5.14 -7.42 -14.58
C GLU A 52 -3.92 -7.58 -13.66
N PHE A 53 -3.99 -7.09 -12.42
CA PHE A 53 -2.92 -7.30 -11.45
C PHE A 53 -2.70 -8.79 -11.17
N ARG A 54 -3.79 -9.53 -10.91
CA ARG A 54 -3.70 -10.96 -10.60
C ARG A 54 -3.08 -11.74 -11.75
N THR A 55 -3.50 -11.44 -12.98
CA THR A 55 -3.04 -12.17 -14.18
C THR A 55 -1.61 -11.80 -14.58
N LYS A 56 -1.19 -10.54 -14.43
CA LYS A 56 0.11 -10.06 -14.93
C LYS A 56 1.21 -10.03 -13.87
N VAL A 57 0.86 -9.85 -12.60
CA VAL A 57 1.85 -9.72 -11.50
C VAL A 57 2.02 -11.02 -10.73
N GLY A 58 1.03 -11.91 -10.78
CA GLY A 58 1.01 -13.16 -10.03
C GLY A 58 0.44 -13.00 -8.63
N GLU A 59 -0.02 -14.11 -8.06
CA GLU A 59 -0.73 -14.15 -6.79
C GLU A 59 0.15 -13.67 -5.61
N ASP A 60 1.44 -14.00 -5.63
CA ASP A 60 2.42 -13.65 -4.59
C ASP A 60 2.55 -12.13 -4.37
N LYS A 61 2.32 -11.35 -5.42
CA LYS A 61 2.44 -9.88 -5.40
C LYS A 61 1.10 -9.19 -5.19
N MET A 62 -0.02 -9.92 -5.20
CA MET A 62 -1.34 -9.35 -4.92
C MET A 62 -1.43 -8.85 -3.49
N ALA A 63 -0.78 -9.52 -2.53
CA ALA A 63 -0.71 -9.05 -1.16
C ALA A 63 -0.10 -7.63 -1.08
N MET A 64 0.96 -7.36 -1.86
CA MET A 64 1.57 -6.03 -1.96
C MET A 64 0.62 -5.01 -2.58
N VAL A 65 -0.03 -5.34 -3.70
CA VAL A 65 -1.00 -4.47 -4.36
C VAL A 65 -2.12 -4.07 -3.39
N LEU A 66 -2.71 -5.05 -2.70
CA LEU A 66 -3.78 -4.83 -1.72
C LEU A 66 -3.30 -4.00 -0.53
N THR A 67 -2.08 -4.23 -0.04
CA THR A 67 -1.52 -3.47 1.09
C THR A 67 -1.28 -2.01 0.71
N ILE A 68 -0.84 -1.74 -0.53
CA ILE A 68 -0.68 -0.36 -1.03
C ILE A 68 -2.04 0.32 -1.18
N MET A 69 -3.04 -0.37 -1.76
CA MET A 69 -4.41 0.16 -1.86
C MET A 69 -4.99 0.51 -0.49
N TRP A 70 -4.81 -0.38 0.49
CA TRP A 70 -5.20 -0.14 1.87
C TRP A 70 -4.49 1.10 2.45
N ALA A 71 -3.18 1.24 2.24
CA ALA A 71 -2.43 2.39 2.77
C ALA A 71 -2.87 3.72 2.13
N ILE A 72 -3.17 3.74 0.83
CA ILE A 72 -3.72 4.91 0.13
C ILE A 72 -5.08 5.28 0.71
N TRP A 73 -5.98 4.30 0.83
CA TRP A 73 -7.32 4.50 1.41
C TRP A 73 -7.24 4.98 2.87
N HIS A 74 -6.39 4.36 3.68
CA HIS A 74 -6.20 4.73 5.08
C HIS A 74 -5.68 6.17 5.20
N ASN A 75 -4.70 6.57 4.39
CA ASN A 75 -4.22 7.96 4.42
C ASN A 75 -5.30 8.96 4.00
N GLN A 76 -6.16 8.61 3.04
CA GLN A 76 -7.31 9.46 2.71
C GLN A 76 -8.28 9.61 3.88
N ASN A 77 -8.52 8.54 4.63
CA ASN A 77 -9.34 8.62 5.83
C ASN A 77 -8.70 9.49 6.91
N LEU A 78 -7.38 9.42 7.10
CA LEU A 78 -6.66 10.32 8.02
C LEU A 78 -6.79 11.80 7.64
N VAL A 79 -6.80 12.12 6.35
CA VAL A 79 -7.04 13.49 5.89
C VAL A 79 -8.45 13.95 6.26
N VAL A 80 -9.44 13.07 6.17
CA VAL A 80 -10.83 13.40 6.52
C VAL A 80 -11.02 13.52 8.04
N SER A 81 -10.44 12.61 8.83
CA SER A 81 -10.64 12.57 10.29
C SER A 81 -9.73 13.52 11.05
N GLU A 82 -8.44 13.53 10.72
CA GLU A 82 -7.39 14.22 11.49
C GLU A 82 -6.80 15.42 10.76
N ARG A 83 -7.20 15.66 9.51
CA ARG A 83 -6.61 16.67 8.61
C ARG A 83 -5.11 16.49 8.39
N VAL A 84 -4.61 15.28 8.62
CA VAL A 84 -3.21 14.90 8.42
C VAL A 84 -3.08 14.16 7.10
N ARG A 85 -2.17 14.62 6.23
CA ARG A 85 -1.77 13.92 5.02
C ARG A 85 -0.33 13.45 5.16
N LYS A 86 -0.12 12.13 5.15
CA LYS A 86 1.24 11.56 5.03
C LYS A 86 1.77 11.80 3.62
N ASP A 87 3.09 11.93 3.51
CA ASP A 87 3.74 12.03 2.22
C ASP A 87 3.62 10.70 1.43
N PRO A 88 3.61 10.75 0.09
CA PRO A 88 3.42 9.55 -0.73
C PRO A 88 4.50 8.50 -0.49
N GLN A 89 5.75 8.92 -0.30
CA GLN A 89 6.89 8.01 -0.11
C GLN A 89 6.78 7.27 1.23
N SER A 90 6.44 7.96 2.32
CA SER A 90 6.21 7.35 3.62
C SER A 90 5.01 6.43 3.60
N THR A 91 3.97 6.73 2.81
CA THR A 91 2.82 5.83 2.65
C THR A 91 3.23 4.54 1.96
N ALA A 92 3.95 4.63 0.84
CA ALA A 92 4.48 3.46 0.14
C ALA A 92 5.38 2.62 1.05
N ARG A 93 6.32 3.26 1.77
CA ARG A 93 7.18 2.59 2.75
C ARG A 93 6.39 1.91 3.86
N THR A 94 5.34 2.56 4.36
CA THR A 94 4.46 1.98 5.40
C THR A 94 3.76 0.74 4.90
N ALA A 95 3.23 0.76 3.67
CA ALA A 95 2.59 -0.40 3.05
C ALA A 95 3.57 -1.57 2.90
N LEU A 96 4.75 -1.31 2.33
CA LEU A 96 5.76 -2.35 2.13
C LEU A 96 6.25 -2.94 3.46
N ARG A 97 6.49 -2.08 4.46
CA ARG A 97 6.85 -2.52 5.81
C ARG A 97 5.77 -3.43 6.41
N TYR A 98 4.51 -3.00 6.34
CA TYR A 98 3.40 -3.76 6.88
C TYR A 98 3.32 -5.17 6.26
N LEU A 99 3.49 -5.26 4.93
CA LEU A 99 3.49 -6.55 4.24
C LEU A 99 4.62 -7.46 4.73
N VAL A 100 5.84 -6.93 4.84
CA VAL A 100 6.99 -7.74 5.29
C VAL A 100 6.78 -8.23 6.73
N GLU A 101 6.30 -7.36 7.61
CA GLU A 101 5.99 -7.73 9.00
C GLU A 101 4.86 -8.77 9.08
N TYR A 102 3.84 -8.66 8.24
CA TYR A 102 2.77 -9.65 8.16
C TYR A 102 3.30 -11.03 7.75
N VAL A 103 4.16 -11.08 6.72
CA VAL A 103 4.78 -12.34 6.27
C VAL A 103 5.70 -12.92 7.35
N ALA A 104 6.45 -12.07 8.05
CA ALA A 104 7.31 -12.46 9.18
C ALA A 104 6.48 -13.06 10.33
N ALA A 105 5.40 -12.38 10.73
CA ALA A 105 4.50 -12.86 11.77
C ALA A 105 3.81 -14.18 11.40
N GLN A 106 3.48 -14.38 10.12
CA GLN A 106 2.87 -15.61 9.64
C GLN A 106 3.85 -16.79 9.59
N SER A 107 5.14 -16.51 9.34
CA SER A 107 6.21 -17.52 9.31
C SER A 107 6.81 -17.82 10.68
N GLY A 108 6.51 -17.00 11.70
CA GLY A 108 7.07 -17.15 13.05
C GLY A 108 8.52 -16.68 13.18
N GLU A 109 9.04 -15.96 12.18
CA GLU A 109 10.39 -15.42 12.16
C GLU A 109 10.38 -13.95 12.58
N ASP A 110 11.22 -13.56 13.55
CA ASP A 110 11.48 -12.16 13.88
C ASP A 110 12.34 -11.51 12.78
N LEU A 111 11.70 -11.05 11.70
CA LEU A 111 12.39 -10.37 10.60
C LEU A 111 12.45 -8.85 10.84
N SER A 112 13.65 -8.33 11.05
CA SER A 112 13.92 -6.90 10.96
C SER A 112 14.07 -6.49 9.50
N VAL A 113 13.40 -5.41 9.07
CA VAL A 113 13.50 -4.92 7.69
C VAL A 113 14.61 -3.86 7.56
N GLY A 114 15.51 -4.06 6.60
CA GLY A 114 16.48 -3.06 6.18
C GLY A 114 15.98 -2.33 4.94
N PHE A 115 15.77 -1.01 5.03
CA PHE A 115 15.43 -0.19 3.86
C PHE A 115 16.70 0.49 3.35
N GLY A 116 17.09 0.16 2.12
CA GLY A 116 18.21 0.78 1.40
C GLY A 116 17.73 1.85 0.42
N THR A 117 18.40 2.99 0.40
CA THR A 117 18.33 3.97 -0.70
C THR A 117 19.63 3.89 -1.47
N VAL A 118 19.53 3.70 -2.78
CA VAL A 118 20.65 3.76 -3.72
C VAL A 118 20.44 4.98 -4.61
N VAL A 119 21.35 5.94 -4.55
CA VAL A 119 21.40 7.08 -5.48
C VAL A 119 22.51 6.81 -6.48
N ARG A 120 22.21 6.95 -7.77
CA ARG A 120 23.20 6.84 -8.85
C ARG A 120 23.42 8.20 -9.52
N ASP A 121 24.61 8.44 -10.05
CA ASP A 121 24.91 9.61 -10.87
C ASP A 121 24.38 9.44 -12.31
N TYR A 122 24.67 10.43 -13.16
CA TYR A 122 24.29 10.42 -14.57
C TYR A 122 25.07 9.39 -15.41
N GLU A 123 26.16 8.82 -14.88
CA GLU A 123 26.94 7.74 -15.49
C GLU A 123 26.49 6.36 -14.99
N GLY A 124 25.52 6.32 -14.07
CA GLY A 124 25.00 5.09 -13.47
C GLY A 124 25.82 4.56 -12.29
N GLN A 125 26.86 5.27 -11.84
CA GLN A 125 27.64 4.89 -10.66
C GLN A 125 26.87 5.17 -9.38
N VAL A 126 27.00 4.29 -8.38
CA VAL A 126 26.34 4.47 -7.08
C VAL A 126 27.09 5.51 -6.26
N VAL A 127 26.41 6.60 -5.92
CA VAL A 127 26.97 7.76 -5.21
C VAL A 127 26.58 7.77 -3.73
N ILE A 128 25.38 7.26 -3.40
CA ILE A 128 24.90 7.17 -2.02
C ILE A 128 24.26 5.81 -1.80
N LEU A 129 24.69 5.14 -0.74
CA LEU A 129 24.06 3.95 -0.18
C LEU A 129 23.68 4.28 1.26
N ALA A 130 22.39 4.48 1.51
CA ALA A 130 21.88 4.69 2.86
C ALA A 130 20.97 3.52 3.23
N SER A 131 21.40 2.70 4.20
CA SER A 131 20.58 1.61 4.74
C SER A 131 20.15 1.96 6.15
N LYS A 132 18.85 1.88 6.44
CA LYS A 132 18.31 2.00 7.79
C LYS A 132 17.60 0.71 8.16
N ARG A 133 18.13 0.05 9.20
CA ARG A 133 17.43 -1.04 9.88
C ARG A 133 16.41 -0.42 10.82
N GLN A 134 15.15 -0.80 10.69
CA GLN A 134 14.11 -0.36 11.61
C GLN A 134 13.40 -1.60 12.15
N ASN A 135 13.30 -1.68 13.47
CA ASN A 135 12.58 -2.76 14.15
C ASN A 135 11.08 -2.68 13.81
N GLY A 136 10.41 -3.83 13.81
CA GLY A 136 9.03 -3.98 13.35
C GLY A 136 8.05 -3.06 14.10
N LEU A 137 6.99 -2.64 13.39
CA LEU A 137 5.89 -1.81 13.90
C LEU A 137 4.95 -2.60 14.81
N PHE A 138 4.88 -3.92 14.63
CA PHE A 138 4.42 -4.84 15.66
C PHE A 138 5.48 -4.94 16.77
N GLU A 139 5.72 -3.84 17.50
CA GLU A 139 6.03 -4.02 18.92
C GLU A 139 4.97 -4.96 19.45
N ARG A 140 5.39 -6.08 20.08
CA ARG A 140 4.50 -7.06 20.70
C ARG A 140 3.33 -6.29 21.29
N LEU A 141 2.19 -6.34 20.61
CA LEU A 141 0.93 -6.06 21.25
C LEU A 141 0.83 -7.21 22.23
N THR A 142 1.38 -7.00 23.43
CA THR A 142 0.87 -7.65 24.63
C THR A 142 -0.58 -7.25 24.63
N LEU A 143 -1.42 -8.06 23.99
CA LEU A 143 -2.85 -7.99 24.07
C LEU A 143 -3.13 -7.97 25.55
N LYS A 144 -3.38 -6.77 26.10
CA LYS A 144 -3.96 -6.68 27.43
C LYS A 144 -5.25 -7.46 27.31
N PRO A 145 -5.45 -8.55 28.08
CA PRO A 145 -6.68 -9.30 28.00
C PRO A 145 -7.84 -8.33 28.18
N TRP A 146 -8.84 -8.48 27.31
CA TRP A 146 -10.07 -7.72 27.40
C TRP A 146 -10.62 -7.87 28.83
N PRO A 147 -10.98 -6.79 29.53
CA PRO A 147 -11.52 -6.91 30.88
C PRO A 147 -12.80 -7.73 30.82
N SER A 148 -12.80 -8.86 31.53
CA SER A 148 -13.89 -9.84 31.56
C SER A 148 -15.09 -9.40 32.41
N ASP A 149 -15.11 -8.15 32.87
CA ASP A 149 -16.10 -7.67 33.83
C ASP A 149 -17.00 -6.61 33.17
N LEU A 150 -17.96 -7.10 32.36
CA LEU A 150 -19.22 -6.43 32.01
C LEU A 150 -20.33 -7.48 31.87
#